data_AF-A0A9E0QHQ9-F1
#
_entry.id   AF-A0A9E0QHQ9-F1
#
_cell.length_a   1.000
_cell.length_b   1.000
_cell.length_c   1.000
_cell.angle_alpha   90.00
_cell.angle_beta   90.00
_cell.angle_gamma   90.00
#
_symmetry.space_group_name_H-M   'P 1'
#
loop_
_entity.id
_entity.type
_entity.pdbx_description
1 polymer ?
#
loop_
_entity_poly.entity_id
_entity_poly.type
_entity_poly.pdbx_seq_one_letter_code
_entity_poly.pdbx_strand_id
1 'polypeptide(L)'
;MNYRVAVRSLCEFTAKTGDLDLRFTPAPSPEEGMHGHRVVQHRRPNYYEAEIDLKAHYPGLEVIGRADGYDPELNRLEEIKTHRSDIERIPDNHRALHRAQALIYGHMLCSQRGLKSLEVAVVYYHVITAEETTEPETFSAADLALFFNMHCERFLAWAEQETAHREARNQSLDVLEFPHATYRDGQRDLAKAVYRAVKHEHALLAQATTGIGKTLATIFPQLKAMPASNIDRLFFLTAKTPGRQLALGAFHTLREHHPLLRIRVLELVA
;
A
#
# COMPACT_ATOMS: atom_id res chain seq x y z
N MET A 1 -5.35 1.37 -19.25
CA MET A 1 -4.43 0.64 -18.34
C MET A 1 -5.23 -0.47 -17.71
N ASN A 2 -4.68 -1.68 -17.59
CA ASN A 2 -5.31 -2.75 -16.79
C ASN A 2 -4.47 -2.93 -15.53
N TYR A 3 -5.01 -2.54 -14.39
CA TYR A 3 -4.38 -2.74 -13.10
C TYR A 3 -4.64 -4.16 -12.60
N ARG A 4 -3.75 -4.67 -11.75
CA ARG A 4 -3.92 -5.94 -11.06
C ARG A 4 -3.63 -5.75 -9.59
N VAL A 5 -4.56 -6.12 -8.72
CA VAL A 5 -4.46 -5.89 -7.27
C VAL A 5 -4.88 -7.14 -6.49
N ALA A 6 -4.18 -7.42 -5.39
CA ALA A 6 -4.60 -8.45 -4.45
C ALA A 6 -5.78 -7.93 -3.61
N VAL A 7 -6.75 -8.80 -3.24
CA VAL A 7 -7.88 -8.46 -2.36
C VAL A 7 -7.42 -7.75 -1.09
N ARG A 8 -6.37 -8.29 -0.45
CA ARG A 8 -5.79 -7.68 0.76
C ARG A 8 -5.37 -6.23 0.53
N SER A 9 -4.61 -5.96 -0.52
CA SER A 9 -4.14 -4.60 -0.83
C SER A 9 -5.29 -3.67 -1.22
N LEU A 10 -6.30 -4.17 -1.94
CA LEU A 10 -7.49 -3.40 -2.27
C LEU A 10 -8.24 -2.98 -1.00
N CYS A 11 -8.49 -3.90 -0.07
CA CYS A 11 -9.15 -3.60 1.20
C CYS A 11 -8.32 -2.65 2.08
N GLU A 12 -7.02 -2.92 2.26
CA GLU A 12 -6.12 -2.06 3.04
C GLU A 12 -6.09 -0.63 2.50
N PHE A 13 -6.25 -0.45 1.18
CA PHE A 13 -6.27 0.87 0.56
C PHE A 13 -7.64 1.56 0.66
N THR A 14 -8.73 0.83 0.45
CA THR A 14 -10.06 1.44 0.20
C THR A 14 -11.08 1.29 1.33
N ALA A 15 -10.84 0.36 2.26
CA ALA A 15 -11.69 0.11 3.43
C ALA A 15 -11.06 0.59 4.75
N LYS A 16 -9.76 0.95 4.75
CA LYS A 16 -9.09 1.45 5.96
C LYS A 16 -9.63 2.82 6.33
N THR A 17 -10.15 2.94 7.55
CA THR A 17 -10.69 4.18 8.13
C THR A 17 -10.23 4.31 9.59
N GLY A 18 -10.46 5.46 10.21
CA GLY A 18 -10.12 5.67 11.62
C GLY A 18 -8.63 5.85 11.89
N ASP A 19 -8.17 5.33 13.04
CA ASP A 19 -6.81 5.53 13.55
C ASP A 19 -5.75 4.87 12.66
N LEU A 20 -4.61 5.53 12.51
CA LEU A 20 -3.41 5.02 11.86
C LEU A 20 -2.56 4.17 12.81
N ASP A 21 -2.91 4.08 14.10
CA ASP A 21 -2.20 3.26 15.06
C ASP A 21 -2.23 1.77 14.66
N LEU A 22 -1.03 1.27 14.31
CA LEU A 22 -0.79 -0.12 13.93
C LEU A 22 -0.31 -0.96 15.12
N ARG A 23 -0.20 -0.38 16.32
CA ARG A 23 0.31 -1.08 17.50
C ARG A 23 -0.76 -2.00 18.05
N PHE A 24 -0.89 -3.17 17.43
CA PHE A 24 -1.65 -4.25 18.03
C PHE A 24 -0.77 -5.00 19.04
N THR A 25 -1.22 -5.01 20.29
CA THR A 25 -0.76 -5.91 21.37
C THR A 25 -0.58 -7.34 20.86
N PRO A 26 0.41 -8.08 21.39
CA PRO A 26 1.28 -8.98 20.63
C PRO A 26 0.52 -9.79 19.57
N ALA A 27 0.73 -9.45 18.29
CA ALA A 27 0.21 -10.22 17.18
C ALA A 27 0.81 -11.64 17.16
N PRO A 28 0.08 -12.66 16.69
CA PRO A 28 0.63 -13.98 16.47
C PRO A 28 1.84 -13.95 15.54
N SER A 29 2.76 -14.89 15.70
CA SER A 29 3.81 -15.09 14.70
C SER A 29 3.20 -15.58 13.38
N PRO A 30 3.89 -15.42 12.24
CA PRO A 30 3.43 -16.00 10.97
C PRO A 30 3.19 -17.51 11.05
N GLU A 31 4.00 -18.24 11.82
CA GLU A 31 3.86 -19.68 12.04
C GLU A 31 2.60 -20.02 12.84
N GLU A 32 2.31 -19.26 13.89
CA GLU A 32 1.08 -19.39 14.67
C GLU A 32 -0.15 -19.06 13.81
N GLY A 33 -0.05 -18.06 12.94
CA GLY A 33 -1.08 -17.73 11.96
C GLY A 33 -1.39 -18.91 11.04
N MET A 34 -0.37 -19.45 10.37
CA MET A 34 -0.52 -20.62 9.49
C MET A 34 -1.00 -21.87 10.24
N HIS A 35 -0.58 -22.06 11.49
CA HIS A 35 -1.08 -23.16 12.31
C HIS A 35 -2.56 -22.96 12.64
N GLY A 36 -2.97 -21.76 13.07
CA GLY A 36 -4.36 -21.45 13.39
C GLY A 36 -5.30 -21.64 12.20
N HIS A 37 -4.93 -21.18 11.00
CA HIS A 37 -5.73 -21.40 9.79
C HIS A 37 -5.92 -22.91 9.53
N ARG A 38 -4.84 -23.69 9.62
CA ARG A 38 -4.93 -25.15 9.47
C ARG A 38 -5.83 -25.77 10.53
N VAL A 39 -5.73 -25.38 11.80
CA VAL A 39 -6.58 -25.93 12.87
C VAL A 39 -8.05 -25.66 12.58
N VAL A 40 -8.42 -24.43 12.23
CA VAL A 40 -9.80 -24.07 11.88
C VAL A 40 -10.29 -24.91 10.69
N GLN A 41 -9.51 -25.00 9.62
CA GLN A 41 -9.85 -25.80 8.43
C GLN A 41 -10.01 -27.29 8.75
N HIS A 42 -9.16 -27.88 9.60
CA HIS A 42 -9.27 -29.30 10.00
C HIS A 42 -10.49 -29.58 10.90
N ARG A 43 -11.03 -28.57 11.56
CA ARG A 43 -12.28 -28.68 12.34
C ARG A 43 -13.52 -28.65 11.44
N ARG A 44 -13.39 -28.23 10.19
CA ARG A 44 -14.49 -28.21 9.22
C ARG A 44 -14.73 -29.61 8.63
N PRO A 45 -15.94 -29.87 8.10
CA PRO A 45 -16.27 -31.15 7.48
C PRO A 45 -15.41 -31.46 6.25
N ASN A 46 -15.35 -32.73 5.83
CA ASN A 46 -14.52 -33.18 4.70
C ASN A 46 -14.90 -32.55 3.35
N TYR A 47 -16.13 -32.04 3.21
CA TYR A 47 -16.59 -31.34 2.01
C TYR A 47 -16.22 -29.85 1.98
N TYR A 48 -15.63 -29.33 3.06
CA TYR A 48 -15.18 -27.95 3.14
C TYR A 48 -14.05 -27.70 2.15
N GLU A 49 -14.17 -26.62 1.38
CA GLU A 49 -13.19 -26.22 0.39
C GLU A 49 -12.25 -25.18 1.00
N ALA A 50 -11.01 -25.57 1.33
CA ALA A 50 -10.00 -24.67 1.85
C ALA A 50 -9.17 -24.01 0.74
N GLU A 51 -8.67 -22.80 1.00
CA GLU A 51 -7.71 -22.08 0.14
C GLU A 51 -8.15 -21.91 -1.33
N ILE A 52 -9.30 -21.26 -1.54
CA ILE A 52 -9.91 -21.13 -2.86
C ILE A 52 -9.31 -19.94 -3.60
N ASP A 53 -8.61 -20.21 -4.71
CA ASP A 53 -8.15 -19.16 -5.62
C ASP A 53 -9.34 -18.51 -6.34
N LEU A 54 -9.45 -17.20 -6.19
CA LEU A 54 -10.53 -16.40 -6.74
C LEU A 54 -9.97 -15.28 -7.62
N LYS A 55 -10.69 -14.99 -8.71
CA LYS A 55 -10.40 -13.85 -9.59
C LYS A 55 -11.71 -13.18 -9.99
N ALA A 56 -11.70 -11.85 -10.01
CA ALA A 56 -12.80 -11.05 -10.52
C ALA A 56 -12.27 -9.91 -11.39
N HIS A 57 -13.10 -9.53 -12.37
CA HIS A 57 -12.79 -8.46 -13.31
C HIS A 57 -13.77 -7.31 -13.13
N TYR A 58 -13.23 -6.12 -12.91
CA TYR A 58 -13.92 -4.85 -13.05
C TYR A 58 -13.28 -4.10 -14.24
N PRO A 59 -14.00 -3.27 -15.02
CA PRO A 59 -13.40 -2.54 -16.13
C PRO A 59 -12.11 -1.80 -15.74
N GLY A 60 -10.97 -2.19 -16.33
CA GLY A 60 -9.65 -1.62 -16.02
C GLY A 60 -8.93 -2.19 -14.79
N LEU A 61 -9.52 -3.16 -14.07
CA LEU A 61 -8.96 -3.76 -12.85
C LEU A 61 -9.21 -5.26 -12.76
N GLU A 62 -8.14 -6.05 -12.60
CA GLU A 62 -8.22 -7.44 -12.17
C GLU A 62 -7.96 -7.51 -10.65
N VAL A 63 -8.91 -8.10 -9.91
CA VAL A 63 -8.77 -8.38 -8.49
C VAL A 63 -8.53 -9.88 -8.31
N ILE A 64 -7.47 -10.22 -7.58
CA ILE A 64 -7.08 -11.61 -7.32
C ILE A 64 -6.93 -11.84 -5.82
N GLY A 65 -7.18 -13.07 -5.38
CA GLY A 65 -6.85 -13.46 -4.02
C GLY A 65 -7.20 -14.91 -3.76
N ARG A 66 -7.08 -15.30 -2.50
CA ARG A 66 -7.31 -16.66 -2.05
C ARG A 66 -8.13 -16.61 -0.78
N ALA A 67 -9.38 -17.04 -0.86
CA ALA A 67 -10.26 -17.12 0.31
C ALA A 67 -9.84 -18.30 1.19
N ASP A 68 -9.99 -18.14 2.51
CA ASP A 68 -9.53 -19.16 3.46
C ASP A 68 -10.38 -20.44 3.40
N GLY A 69 -11.69 -20.32 3.15
CA GLY A 69 -12.50 -21.43 2.70
C GLY A 69 -13.99 -21.19 2.49
N TYR A 70 -14.68 -22.25 2.07
CA TYR A 70 -16.11 -22.26 1.76
C TYR A 70 -16.74 -23.59 2.21
N ASP A 71 -17.88 -23.48 2.87
CA ASP A 71 -18.76 -24.59 3.20
C ASP A 71 -19.94 -24.62 2.20
N PRO A 72 -20.00 -25.61 1.28
CA PRO A 72 -21.08 -25.72 0.31
C PRO A 72 -22.45 -26.08 0.91
N GLU A 73 -22.51 -26.78 2.04
CA GLU A 73 -23.78 -27.18 2.66
C GLU A 73 -24.44 -26.01 3.37
N LEU A 74 -23.64 -25.18 4.04
CA LEU A 74 -24.10 -23.92 4.65
C LEU A 74 -24.18 -22.78 3.64
N ASN A 75 -23.60 -22.95 2.45
CA ASN A 75 -23.36 -21.89 1.48
C ASN A 75 -22.66 -20.69 2.14
N ARG A 76 -21.58 -20.97 2.87
CA ARG A 76 -20.85 -20.01 3.71
C ARG A 76 -19.40 -19.85 3.28
N LEU A 77 -18.96 -18.62 3.00
CA LEU A 77 -17.56 -18.27 2.85
C LEU A 77 -16.98 -17.80 4.18
N GLU A 78 -15.79 -18.30 4.52
CA GLU A 78 -15.08 -17.97 5.75
C GLU A 78 -13.73 -17.30 5.43
N GLU A 79 -13.47 -16.18 6.11
CA GLU A 79 -12.15 -15.53 6.16
C GLU A 79 -11.60 -15.66 7.58
N ILE A 80 -10.44 -16.30 7.74
CA ILE A 80 -9.88 -16.66 9.04
C ILE A 80 -8.88 -15.59 9.50
N LYS A 81 -8.94 -15.23 10.79
CA LYS A 81 -8.06 -14.26 11.43
C LYS A 81 -7.56 -14.80 12.77
N THR A 82 -6.26 -14.98 12.91
CA THR A 82 -5.65 -15.41 14.17
C THR A 82 -5.32 -14.24 15.08
N HIS A 83 -5.53 -14.40 16.38
CA HIS A 83 -5.22 -13.40 17.40
C HIS A 83 -4.70 -14.02 18.70
N ARG A 84 -4.09 -13.21 19.56
CA ARG A 84 -3.54 -13.60 20.88
C ARG A 84 -4.23 -12.91 22.06
N SER A 85 -5.08 -11.93 21.79
CA SER A 85 -5.77 -11.11 22.80
C SER A 85 -7.26 -11.14 22.49
N ASP A 86 -8.09 -10.96 23.51
CA ASP A 86 -9.56 -10.99 23.38
C ASP A 86 -10.06 -10.22 22.15
N ILE A 87 -11.03 -10.81 21.44
CA ILE A 87 -11.60 -10.24 20.21
C ILE A 87 -12.13 -8.81 20.41
N GLU A 88 -12.65 -8.51 21.59
CA GLU A 88 -13.15 -7.18 21.98
C GLU A 88 -12.06 -6.11 21.96
N ARG A 89 -10.79 -6.51 22.08
CA ARG A 89 -9.63 -5.62 22.01
C ARG A 89 -9.18 -5.32 20.59
N ILE A 90 -9.71 -6.01 19.58
CA ILE A 90 -9.42 -5.70 18.17
C ILE A 90 -10.11 -4.38 17.80
N PRO A 91 -9.38 -3.33 17.39
CA PRO A 91 -10.00 -2.08 16.98
C PRO A 91 -11.06 -2.25 15.90
N ASP A 92 -12.11 -1.42 15.96
CA ASP A 92 -13.22 -1.43 15.02
C ASP A 92 -12.76 -1.26 13.57
N ASN A 93 -11.74 -0.43 13.32
CA ASN A 93 -11.16 -0.25 11.99
C ASN A 93 -10.47 -1.52 11.45
N HIS A 94 -9.86 -2.33 12.32
CA HIS A 94 -9.30 -3.63 11.91
C HIS A 94 -10.39 -4.65 11.62
N ARG A 95 -11.43 -4.73 12.46
CA ARG A 95 -12.58 -5.60 12.20
C ARG A 95 -13.28 -5.23 10.89
N ALA A 96 -13.41 -3.93 10.59
CA ALA A 96 -13.93 -3.44 9.32
C ALA A 96 -13.08 -3.89 8.12
N LEU A 97 -11.75 -3.91 8.23
CA LEU A 97 -10.85 -4.42 7.19
C LEU A 97 -11.04 -5.92 6.96
N HIS A 98 -11.14 -6.72 8.03
CA HIS A 98 -11.38 -8.16 7.91
C HIS A 98 -12.73 -8.44 7.24
N ARG A 99 -13.78 -7.72 7.64
CA ARG A 99 -15.10 -7.81 7.02
C ARG A 99 -15.06 -7.42 5.55
N ALA A 100 -14.35 -6.36 5.19
CA ALA A 100 -14.20 -5.95 3.80
C ALA A 100 -13.53 -7.04 2.93
N GLN A 101 -12.50 -7.72 3.45
CA GLN A 101 -11.87 -8.85 2.76
C GLN A 101 -12.85 -9.99 2.52
N ALA A 102 -13.58 -10.42 3.56
CA ALA A 102 -14.57 -11.48 3.46
C ALA A 102 -15.67 -11.15 2.44
N LEU A 103 -16.17 -9.92 2.43
CA LEU A 103 -17.21 -9.48 1.48
C LEU A 103 -16.70 -9.43 0.04
N ILE A 104 -15.47 -8.98 -0.19
CA ILE A 104 -14.88 -9.01 -1.53
C ILE A 104 -14.73 -10.45 -2.02
N TYR A 105 -14.23 -11.36 -1.18
CA TYR A 105 -14.17 -12.77 -1.54
C TYR A 105 -15.56 -13.37 -1.77
N GLY A 106 -16.55 -12.95 -0.97
CA GLY A 106 -17.94 -13.33 -1.16
C GLY A 106 -18.48 -12.95 -2.53
N HIS A 107 -18.21 -11.71 -3.00
CA HIS A 107 -18.55 -11.30 -4.36
C HIS A 107 -17.86 -12.19 -5.41
N MET A 108 -16.55 -12.39 -5.27
CA MET A 108 -15.76 -13.16 -6.25
C MET A 108 -16.27 -14.60 -6.35
N LEU A 109 -16.58 -15.23 -5.22
CA LEU A 109 -17.14 -16.58 -5.18
C LEU A 109 -18.54 -16.64 -5.81
N CYS A 110 -19.44 -15.71 -5.46
CA CYS A 110 -20.76 -15.61 -6.07
C CYS A 110 -20.68 -15.47 -7.59
N SER A 111 -19.81 -14.59 -8.07
CA SER A 111 -19.61 -14.37 -9.51
C SER A 111 -19.05 -15.60 -10.21
N GLN A 112 -18.11 -16.31 -9.59
CA GLN A 112 -17.46 -17.49 -10.18
C GLN A 112 -18.40 -18.70 -10.22
N ARG A 113 -19.28 -18.86 -9.24
CA ARG A 113 -20.17 -20.03 -9.09
C ARG A 113 -21.62 -19.76 -9.46
N GLY A 114 -21.98 -18.54 -9.81
CA GLY A 114 -23.35 -18.16 -10.14
C GLY A 114 -24.32 -18.22 -8.94
N LEU A 115 -23.81 -17.97 -7.73
CA LEU A 115 -24.63 -17.97 -6.51
C LEU A 115 -25.48 -16.70 -6.44
N LYS A 116 -26.72 -16.82 -5.95
CA LYS A 116 -27.64 -15.68 -5.79
C LYS A 116 -27.48 -14.99 -4.43
N SER A 117 -27.02 -15.72 -3.44
CA SER A 117 -26.75 -15.26 -2.08
C SER A 117 -25.64 -16.12 -1.48
N LEU A 118 -25.01 -15.59 -0.43
CA LEU A 118 -23.92 -16.25 0.26
C LEU A 118 -23.91 -15.78 1.70
N GLU A 119 -23.68 -16.72 2.62
CA GLU A 119 -23.35 -16.36 4.00
C GLU A 119 -21.85 -16.06 4.09
N VAL A 120 -21.49 -14.92 4.65
CA VAL A 120 -20.09 -14.49 4.76
C VAL A 120 -19.75 -14.36 6.23
N ALA A 121 -18.66 -14.98 6.65
CA ALA A 121 -18.21 -14.99 8.03
C ALA A 121 -16.72 -14.63 8.14
N VAL A 122 -16.38 -13.86 9.16
CA VAL A 122 -15.00 -13.73 9.63
C VAL A 122 -14.84 -14.64 10.84
N VAL A 123 -13.88 -15.56 10.78
CA VAL A 123 -13.59 -16.51 11.86
C VAL A 123 -12.36 -16.03 12.62
N TYR A 124 -12.54 -15.62 13.87
CA TYR A 124 -11.47 -15.22 14.75
C TYR A 124 -11.00 -16.41 15.59
N TYR A 125 -9.76 -16.84 15.40
CA TYR A 125 -9.15 -17.95 16.13
C TYR A 125 -8.14 -17.46 17.16
N HIS A 126 -8.35 -17.80 18.43
CA HIS A 126 -7.44 -17.44 19.52
C HIS A 126 -6.32 -18.48 19.62
N VAL A 127 -5.06 -18.10 19.34
CA VAL A 127 -3.96 -19.07 19.19
C VAL A 127 -3.55 -19.80 20.48
N ILE A 128 -3.90 -19.24 21.66
CA ILE A 128 -3.62 -19.85 22.97
C ILE A 128 -4.77 -20.75 23.45
N THR A 129 -6.00 -20.22 23.56
CA THR A 129 -7.18 -20.98 24.03
C THR A 129 -7.75 -21.93 22.97
N ALA A 130 -7.37 -21.76 21.70
CA ALA A 130 -7.89 -22.48 20.55
C ALA A 130 -9.41 -22.31 20.33
N GLU A 131 -9.99 -21.23 20.85
CA GLU A 131 -11.40 -20.87 20.69
C GLU A 131 -11.64 -20.12 19.37
N GLU A 132 -12.83 -20.30 18.81
CA GLU A 132 -13.30 -19.63 17.60
C GLU A 132 -14.48 -18.71 17.92
N THR A 133 -14.40 -17.47 17.46
CA THR A 133 -15.54 -16.55 17.43
C THR A 133 -15.88 -16.26 15.97
N THR A 134 -17.16 -16.40 15.61
CA THR A 134 -17.63 -16.20 14.24
C THR A 134 -18.93 -15.41 14.24
N GLU A 135 -19.05 -14.50 13.29
CA GLU A 135 -20.25 -13.68 13.06
C GLU A 135 -20.64 -13.82 11.58
N PRO A 136 -21.46 -14.84 11.24
CA PRO A 136 -21.95 -15.01 9.89
C PRO A 136 -23.10 -14.04 9.59
N GLU A 137 -23.10 -13.48 8.37
CA GLU A 137 -24.19 -12.64 7.86
C GLU A 137 -24.48 -13.03 6.41
N THR A 138 -25.76 -13.12 6.04
CA THR A 138 -26.17 -13.48 4.67
C THR A 138 -26.30 -12.23 3.79
N PHE A 139 -25.70 -12.28 2.61
CA PHE A 139 -25.77 -11.20 1.62
C PHE A 139 -26.33 -11.72 0.30
N SER A 140 -27.01 -10.85 -0.45
CA SER A 140 -27.31 -11.12 -1.84
C SER A 140 -26.05 -10.93 -2.71
N ALA A 141 -25.98 -11.64 -3.83
CA ALA A 141 -24.91 -11.44 -4.80
C ALA A 141 -24.87 -9.99 -5.34
N ALA A 142 -26.03 -9.32 -5.40
CA ALA A 142 -26.13 -7.93 -5.82
C ALA A 142 -25.48 -6.98 -4.79
N ASP A 143 -25.73 -7.17 -3.50
CA ASP A 143 -25.13 -6.34 -2.44
C ASP A 143 -23.61 -6.51 -2.40
N LEU A 144 -23.14 -7.76 -2.53
CA LEU A 144 -21.71 -8.07 -2.62
C LEU A 144 -21.07 -7.42 -3.86
N ALA A 145 -21.75 -7.43 -5.00
CA ALA A 145 -21.27 -6.76 -6.22
C ALA A 145 -21.20 -5.24 -6.08
N LEU A 146 -22.20 -4.61 -5.46
CA LEU A 146 -22.16 -3.17 -5.17
C LEU A 146 -20.97 -2.81 -4.28
N PHE A 147 -20.73 -3.60 -3.23
CA PHE A 147 -19.59 -3.42 -2.33
C PHE A 147 -18.26 -3.56 -3.08
N PHE A 148 -18.10 -4.62 -3.88
CA PHE A 148 -16.90 -4.84 -4.70
C PHE A 148 -16.63 -3.70 -5.69
N ASN A 149 -17.66 -3.26 -6.42
CA ASN A 149 -17.55 -2.20 -7.41
C ASN A 149 -17.11 -0.88 -6.78
N MET A 150 -17.69 -0.51 -5.63
CA MET A 150 -17.30 0.69 -4.88
C MET A 150 -15.80 0.68 -4.53
N HIS A 151 -15.27 -0.46 -4.10
CA HIS A 151 -13.84 -0.59 -3.79
C HIS A 151 -12.96 -0.51 -5.05
N CYS A 152 -13.39 -1.14 -6.15
CA CYS A 152 -12.69 -1.05 -7.44
C CYS A 152 -12.64 0.39 -7.96
N GLU A 153 -13.75 1.12 -7.90
CA GLU A 153 -13.85 2.52 -8.33
C GLU A 153 -12.94 3.44 -7.53
N ARG A 154 -12.92 3.30 -6.20
CA ARG A 154 -12.03 4.08 -5.33
C ARG A 154 -10.56 3.83 -5.65
N PHE A 155 -10.20 2.57 -5.88
CA PHE A 155 -8.83 2.21 -6.26
C PHE A 155 -8.45 2.79 -7.62
N LEU A 156 -9.31 2.66 -8.63
CA LEU A 156 -9.04 3.16 -9.98
C LEU A 156 -8.91 4.69 -9.99
N ALA A 157 -9.82 5.40 -9.33
CA ALA A 157 -9.77 6.85 -9.23
C ALA A 157 -8.43 7.33 -8.63
N TRP A 158 -7.92 6.64 -7.61
CA TRP A 158 -6.60 6.93 -7.06
C TRP A 158 -5.46 6.56 -8.01
N ALA A 159 -5.49 5.37 -8.61
CA ALA A 159 -4.42 4.87 -9.47
C ALA A 159 -4.23 5.76 -10.71
N GLU A 160 -5.32 6.27 -11.26
CA GLU A 160 -5.33 7.23 -12.37
C GLU A 160 -4.73 8.58 -11.94
N GLN A 161 -5.12 9.10 -10.76
CA GLN A 161 -4.54 10.33 -10.21
C GLN A 161 -3.03 10.21 -9.96
N GLU A 162 -2.56 9.06 -9.45
CA GLU A 162 -1.13 8.81 -9.24
C GLU A 162 -0.36 8.68 -10.55
N THR A 163 -0.97 8.07 -11.56
CA THR A 163 -0.39 7.96 -12.90
C THR A 163 -0.25 9.34 -13.55
N ALA A 164 -1.33 10.13 -13.55
CA ALA A 164 -1.32 11.50 -14.05
C ALA A 164 -0.32 12.39 -13.30
N HIS A 165 -0.22 12.23 -11.97
CA HIS A 165 0.78 12.95 -11.18
C HIS A 165 2.20 12.56 -11.57
N ARG A 166 2.48 11.25 -11.73
CA ARG A 166 3.80 10.75 -12.13
C ARG A 166 4.23 11.29 -13.49
N GLU A 167 3.31 11.32 -14.46
CA GLU A 167 3.56 11.88 -15.78
C GLU A 167 3.85 13.39 -15.71
N ALA A 168 2.99 14.16 -15.05
CA ALA A 168 3.18 15.61 -14.91
C ALA A 168 4.46 15.96 -14.13
N ARG A 169 4.78 15.18 -13.09
CA ARG A 169 6.04 15.25 -12.33
C ARG A 169 7.22 15.01 -13.25
N ASN A 170 7.22 13.92 -14.01
CA ASN A 170 8.32 13.57 -14.89
C ASN A 170 8.55 14.64 -15.96
N GLN A 171 7.48 15.13 -16.61
CA GLN A 171 7.56 16.23 -17.57
C GLN A 171 8.17 17.50 -16.96
N SER A 172 7.78 17.85 -15.73
CA SER A 172 8.35 19.02 -15.05
C SER A 172 9.82 18.83 -14.64
N LEU A 173 10.25 17.58 -14.42
CA LEU A 173 11.63 17.23 -14.09
C LEU A 173 12.55 17.19 -15.33
N ASP A 174 12.02 16.79 -16.48
CA ASP A 174 12.76 16.75 -17.74
C ASP A 174 13.26 18.14 -18.16
N VAL A 175 12.50 19.19 -17.87
CA VAL A 175 12.89 20.59 -18.11
C VAL A 175 13.53 21.28 -16.89
N LEU A 176 13.70 20.59 -15.76
CA LEU A 176 14.26 21.18 -14.54
C LEU A 176 15.70 21.65 -14.78
N GLU A 177 15.97 22.91 -14.44
CA GLU A 177 17.30 23.50 -14.50
C GLU A 177 17.83 23.83 -13.10
N PHE A 178 19.15 23.96 -12.99
CA PHE A 178 19.76 24.37 -11.73
C PHE A 178 19.34 25.81 -11.42
N PRO A 179 18.83 26.11 -10.20
CA PRO A 179 18.15 27.38 -9.94
C PRO A 179 19.08 28.59 -9.86
N HIS A 180 20.40 28.39 -9.76
CA HIS A 180 21.36 29.49 -9.72
C HIS A 180 22.09 29.64 -11.06
N ALA A 181 22.39 30.87 -11.45
CA ALA A 181 23.11 31.17 -12.70
C ALA A 181 24.48 30.46 -12.81
N THR A 182 25.16 30.27 -11.67
CA THR A 182 26.45 29.59 -11.60
C THR A 182 26.50 28.61 -10.44
N TYR A 183 27.23 27.51 -10.64
CA TYR A 183 27.61 26.61 -9.55
C TYR A 183 28.74 27.21 -8.72
N ARG A 184 28.71 26.98 -7.41
CA ARG A 184 29.87 27.23 -6.54
C ARG A 184 30.98 26.20 -6.81
N ASP A 185 32.20 26.50 -6.40
CA ASP A 185 33.34 25.59 -6.54
C ASP A 185 33.05 24.22 -5.93
N GLY A 186 33.32 23.15 -6.68
CA GLY A 186 33.04 21.75 -6.32
C GLY A 186 31.55 21.35 -6.31
N GLN A 187 30.62 22.30 -6.38
CA GLN A 187 29.19 22.02 -6.35
C GLN A 187 28.72 21.28 -7.60
N ARG A 188 29.24 21.68 -8.77
CA ARG A 188 28.91 21.05 -10.06
C ARG A 188 29.44 19.62 -10.14
N ASP A 189 30.63 19.37 -9.60
CA ASP A 189 31.25 18.04 -9.61
C ASP A 189 30.51 17.09 -8.69
N LEU A 190 30.10 17.56 -7.51
CA LEU A 190 29.19 16.84 -6.62
C LEU A 190 27.87 16.51 -7.34
N ALA A 191 27.25 17.49 -8.00
CA ALA A 191 25.99 17.25 -8.70
C ALA A 191 26.10 16.22 -9.83
N LYS A 192 27.19 16.28 -10.62
CA LYS A 192 27.49 15.28 -11.66
C LYS A 192 27.71 13.89 -11.06
N ALA A 193 28.45 13.79 -9.96
CA ALA A 193 28.70 12.52 -9.28
C ALA A 193 27.39 11.89 -8.79
N VAL A 194 26.51 12.68 -8.18
CA VAL A 194 25.19 12.22 -7.70
C VAL A 194 24.30 11.79 -8.87
N TYR A 195 24.24 12.56 -9.97
CA TYR A 195 23.46 12.17 -11.15
C TYR A 195 23.92 10.82 -11.71
N ARG A 196 25.24 10.63 -11.83
CA ARG A 196 25.84 9.35 -12.27
C ARG A 196 25.58 8.22 -11.28
N ALA A 197 25.58 8.50 -9.98
CA ALA A 197 25.22 7.56 -8.92
C ALA A 197 23.82 6.98 -9.15
N VAL A 198 22.86 7.86 -9.38
CA VAL A 198 21.48 7.48 -9.67
C VAL A 198 21.36 6.73 -10.98
N LYS A 199 22.01 7.22 -12.05
CA LYS A 199 21.94 6.61 -13.39
C LYS A 199 22.54 5.22 -13.48
N HIS A 200 23.58 4.95 -12.69
CA HIS A 200 24.28 3.66 -12.67
C HIS A 200 23.92 2.81 -11.43
N GLU A 201 22.91 3.23 -10.67
CA GLU A 201 22.39 2.49 -9.51
C GLU A 201 23.47 2.11 -8.47
N HIS A 202 24.42 3.00 -8.20
CA HIS A 202 25.49 2.75 -7.21
C HIS A 202 25.47 3.74 -6.05
N ALA A 203 26.01 3.28 -4.92
CA ALA A 203 26.17 4.10 -3.73
C ALA A 203 27.30 5.13 -3.93
N LEU A 204 27.01 6.38 -3.58
CA LEU A 204 27.99 7.47 -3.57
C LEU A 204 28.25 7.93 -2.13
N LEU A 205 29.51 7.84 -1.71
CA LEU A 205 30.01 8.54 -0.53
C LEU A 205 30.77 9.79 -1.00
N ALA A 206 30.31 10.96 -0.58
CA ALA A 206 30.91 12.24 -0.99
C ALA A 206 31.42 13.03 0.21
N GLN A 207 32.69 13.44 0.16
CA GLN A 207 33.27 14.42 1.07
C GLN A 207 33.31 15.78 0.39
N ALA A 208 32.69 16.78 1.02
CA ALA A 208 32.63 18.14 0.47
C ALA A 208 32.65 19.18 1.60
N THR A 209 33.37 20.28 1.39
CA THR A 209 33.52 21.38 2.35
C THR A 209 32.16 22.00 2.71
N THR A 210 32.06 22.58 3.90
CA THR A 210 30.85 23.31 4.33
C THR A 210 30.64 24.55 3.45
N GLY A 211 29.39 25.00 3.32
CA GLY A 211 29.08 26.22 2.55
C GLY A 211 28.98 26.09 1.03
N ILE A 212 29.42 24.98 0.41
CA ILE A 212 29.37 24.82 -1.06
C ILE A 212 27.96 24.57 -1.62
N GLY A 213 26.92 24.51 -0.78
CA GLY A 213 25.54 24.21 -1.21
C GLY A 213 25.28 22.72 -1.48
N LYS A 214 25.87 21.83 -0.65
CA LYS A 214 25.75 20.37 -0.77
C LYS A 214 24.31 19.88 -0.90
N THR A 215 23.39 20.43 -0.10
CA THR A 215 21.99 19.98 -0.08
C THR A 215 21.30 20.15 -1.43
N LEU A 216 21.41 21.34 -2.04
CA LEU A 216 20.85 21.56 -3.37
C LEU A 216 21.61 20.75 -4.43
N ALA A 217 22.93 20.63 -4.28
CA ALA A 217 23.81 19.87 -5.18
C ALA A 217 23.56 18.35 -5.14
N THR A 218 22.88 17.82 -4.13
CA THR A 218 22.47 16.41 -4.06
C THR A 218 21.00 16.22 -4.42
N ILE A 219 20.11 17.15 -4.06
CA ILE A 219 18.67 17.05 -4.38
C ILE A 219 18.41 17.27 -5.87
N PHE A 220 18.92 18.37 -6.44
CA PHE A 220 18.71 18.71 -7.86
C PHE A 220 19.05 17.56 -8.83
N PRO A 221 20.26 16.96 -8.80
CA PRO A 221 20.59 15.90 -9.75
C PRO A 221 19.79 14.62 -9.57
N GLN A 222 19.35 14.29 -8.34
CA GLN A 222 18.48 13.14 -8.10
C GLN A 222 17.10 13.37 -8.73
N LEU A 223 16.53 14.56 -8.55
CA LEU A 223 15.29 14.97 -9.20
C LEU A 223 15.43 14.96 -10.72
N LYS A 224 16.55 15.45 -11.25
CA LYS A 224 16.82 15.45 -12.69
C LYS A 224 16.96 14.03 -13.27
N ALA A 225 17.53 13.10 -12.51
CA ALA A 225 17.68 11.71 -12.95
C ALA A 225 16.39 10.90 -12.82
N MET A 226 15.48 11.32 -11.92
CA MET A 226 14.28 10.59 -11.52
C MET A 226 13.44 10.02 -12.68
N PRO A 227 13.07 10.82 -13.71
CA PRO A 227 12.25 10.33 -14.82
C PRO A 227 12.93 9.22 -15.62
N ALA A 228 14.22 9.38 -15.86
CA ALA A 228 15.01 8.51 -16.72
C ALA A 228 15.69 7.33 -15.98
N SER A 229 15.43 7.20 -14.67
CA SER A 229 15.91 6.12 -13.80
C SER A 229 14.77 5.37 -13.12
N ASN A 230 13.52 5.56 -13.57
CA ASN A 230 12.32 4.93 -12.99
C ASN A 230 12.20 5.10 -11.46
N ILE A 231 12.64 6.24 -10.94
CA ILE A 231 12.53 6.55 -9.52
C ILE A 231 11.17 7.19 -9.27
N ASP A 232 10.46 6.67 -8.26
CA ASP A 232 9.18 7.21 -7.86
C ASP A 232 9.28 8.15 -6.64
N ARG A 233 10.24 7.90 -5.74
CA ARG A 233 10.35 8.59 -4.45
C ARG A 233 11.81 8.90 -4.12
N LEU A 234 12.03 10.05 -3.48
CA LEU A 234 13.31 10.47 -2.94
C LEU A 234 13.19 10.64 -1.43
N PHE A 235 14.04 9.95 -0.68
CA PHE A 235 14.10 10.08 0.78
C PHE A 235 15.34 10.89 1.16
N PHE A 236 15.12 11.99 1.89
CA PHE A 236 16.20 12.79 2.47
C PHE A 236 16.27 12.51 3.97
N LEU A 237 17.37 11.92 4.42
CA LEU A 237 17.58 11.55 5.82
C LEU A 237 18.61 12.49 6.46
N THR A 238 18.31 12.99 7.65
CA THR A 238 19.21 13.83 8.44
C THR A 238 19.17 13.42 9.90
N ALA A 239 20.33 13.43 10.56
CA ALA A 239 20.43 13.12 11.99
C ALA A 239 19.95 14.28 12.90
N LYS A 240 19.86 15.50 12.38
CA LYS A 240 19.50 16.70 13.16
C LYS A 240 18.47 17.56 12.45
N THR A 241 17.64 18.24 13.24
CA THR A 241 16.58 19.17 12.79
C THR A 241 17.06 20.26 11.82
N PRO A 242 18.24 20.90 11.99
CA PRO A 242 18.69 21.91 11.02
C PRO A 242 18.89 21.37 9.60
N GLY A 243 19.32 20.11 9.44
CA GLY A 243 19.48 19.49 8.12
C GLY A 243 18.14 19.34 7.37
N ARG A 244 17.04 19.22 8.11
CA ARG A 244 15.68 19.13 7.58
C ARG A 244 15.27 20.44 6.91
N GLN A 245 15.51 21.55 7.61
CA GLN A 245 15.24 22.89 7.08
C GLN A 245 16.07 23.20 5.83
N LEU A 246 17.32 22.73 5.75
CA LEU A 246 18.13 22.87 4.55
C LEU A 246 17.52 22.12 3.33
N ALA A 247 16.97 20.93 3.55
CA ALA A 247 16.32 20.17 2.47
C ALA A 247 15.02 20.83 2.01
N LEU A 248 14.16 21.22 2.96
CA LEU A 248 12.92 21.95 2.66
C LEU A 248 13.20 23.27 1.94
N GLY A 249 14.21 24.02 2.39
CA GLY A 249 14.68 25.23 1.72
C GLY A 249 15.15 24.98 0.29
N ALA A 250 15.89 23.90 0.04
CA ALA A 250 16.31 23.53 -1.32
C ALA A 250 15.12 23.22 -2.24
N PHE A 251 14.09 22.51 -1.75
CA PHE A 251 12.85 22.28 -2.52
C PHE A 251 12.07 23.58 -2.75
N HIS A 252 12.07 24.50 -1.77
CA HIS A 252 11.46 25.82 -1.93
C HIS A 252 12.16 26.62 -3.03
N THR A 253 13.49 26.72 -2.99
CA THR A 253 14.29 27.39 -4.03
C THR A 253 14.01 26.81 -5.42
N LEU A 254 13.93 25.48 -5.55
CA LEU A 254 13.59 24.84 -6.82
C LEU A 254 12.18 25.23 -7.31
N ARG A 255 11.18 25.29 -6.42
CA ARG A 255 9.82 25.72 -6.79
C ARG A 255 9.72 27.19 -7.15
N GLU A 256 10.47 28.07 -6.49
CA GLU A 256 10.51 29.51 -6.82
C GLU A 256 11.04 29.73 -8.25
N HIS A 257 12.07 29.00 -8.65
CA HIS A 257 12.66 29.11 -9.99
C HIS A 257 11.89 28.30 -11.04
N HIS A 258 11.13 27.28 -10.61
CA HIS A 258 10.32 26.42 -11.48
C HIS A 258 8.89 26.30 -10.95
N PRO A 259 8.02 27.31 -11.16
CA PRO A 259 6.65 27.31 -10.61
C PRO A 259 5.77 26.14 -11.11
N LEU A 260 6.14 25.54 -12.25
CA LEU A 260 5.47 24.37 -12.82
C LEU A 260 5.97 23.04 -12.25
N LEU A 261 6.92 23.05 -11.31
CA LEU A 261 7.50 21.84 -10.71
C LEU A 261 6.44 21.03 -9.95
N ARG A 262 6.11 19.84 -10.46
CA ARG A 262 5.06 18.97 -9.89
C ARG A 262 5.63 17.94 -8.92
N ILE A 263 6.31 18.39 -7.88
CA ILE A 263 6.80 17.53 -6.79
C ILE A 263 5.93 17.70 -5.56
N ARG A 264 5.47 16.58 -4.97
CA ARG A 264 4.90 16.54 -3.62
C ARG A 264 6.03 16.35 -2.60
N VAL A 265 6.08 17.18 -1.57
CA VAL A 265 7.09 17.12 -0.51
C VAL A 265 6.36 16.85 0.80
N LEU A 266 6.71 15.75 1.46
CA LEU A 266 6.15 15.35 2.76
C LEU A 266 7.25 15.43 3.82
N GLU A 267 6.95 16.09 4.94
CA GLU A 267 7.80 16.11 6.12
C GLU A 267 7.29 15.09 7.12
N LEU A 268 8.12 14.09 7.44
CA LEU A 268 7.84 13.12 8.50
C LEU A 268 8.67 13.50 9.72
N VAL A 269 8.01 13.83 10.82
CA VAL A 269 8.63 14.12 12.11
C VAL A 269 8.32 12.94 13.03
N ALA A 270 9.38 12.30 13.54
CA ALA A 270 9.28 11.29 14.59
C ALA A 270 9.14 11.98 15.96
#